data_AF-A0A5N9CCA0-F1
#
_entry.id   AF-A0A5N9CCA0-F1
#
_cell.length_a   1.000
_cell.length_b   1.000
_cell.length_c   1.000
_cell.angle_alpha   90.00
_cell.angle_beta   90.00
_cell.angle_gamma   90.00
#
_symmetry.space_group_name_H-M   'P 1'
#
loop_
_entity.id
_entity.type
_entity.pdbx_description
1 polymer ?
#
loop_
_entity_poly.entity_id
_entity_poly.type
_entity_poly.pdbx_seq_one_letter_code
_entity_poly.pdbx_strand_id
1 'polypeptide(L)'
;ALEESKKHSHDYKLARERLESELQYILIHRDQILTEITSKAKEQFQYLKDLISRAKSVLSWSSTGVSSDNFDEKKDELSKISDRINDLKPPEIPILNSITDFQIGDTVSISDINTSGILLSIDKTNATAIVKVGNSKLKVDKAKISNADKRIPNTSNSSQKYTVRKPIDPGQDILDIRGDDVETALPKIDFFLNAAITNGLSKVTIIHGKGTGILRKSIRQNLSSHTLVGKFEPKLDSSGGDGATTIILV
;
A
#
# COMPACT_ATOMS: atom_id res chain seq x y z
N ALA A 1 37.56 34.90 -23.61
CA ALA A 1 37.41 34.71 -22.14
C ALA A 1 36.04 35.15 -21.61
N LEU A 2 35.78 36.46 -21.39
CA LEU A 2 34.53 36.91 -20.75
C LEU A 2 33.28 36.73 -21.65
N GLU A 3 33.39 36.98 -22.95
CA GLU A 3 32.27 36.75 -23.90
C GLU A 3 31.96 35.26 -24.10
N GLU A 4 33.00 34.43 -24.24
CA GLU A 4 32.82 32.96 -24.32
C GLU A 4 32.19 32.40 -23.05
N SER A 5 32.57 32.91 -21.88
CA SER A 5 31.95 32.53 -20.60
C SER A 5 30.47 32.95 -20.53
N LYS A 6 30.12 34.13 -21.06
CA LYS A 6 28.71 34.59 -21.12
C LYS A 6 27.89 33.75 -22.11
N LYS A 7 28.47 33.42 -23.27
CA LYS A 7 27.85 32.56 -24.27
C LYS A 7 27.58 31.15 -23.72
N HIS A 8 28.60 30.52 -23.14
CA HIS A 8 28.42 29.21 -22.50
C HIS A 8 27.36 29.26 -21.39
N SER A 9 27.39 30.27 -20.51
CA SER A 9 26.37 30.42 -19.46
C SER A 9 24.95 30.58 -20.02
N HIS A 10 24.79 31.23 -21.17
CA HIS A 10 23.51 31.38 -21.84
C HIS A 10 23.04 30.06 -22.46
N ASP A 11 23.93 29.35 -23.15
CA ASP A 11 23.64 28.05 -23.76
C ASP A 11 23.26 27.00 -22.70
N TYR A 12 23.96 26.98 -21.55
CA TYR A 12 23.60 26.14 -20.40
C TYR A 12 22.22 26.47 -19.83
N LYS A 13 21.89 27.76 -19.75
CA LYS A 13 20.58 28.20 -19.26
C LYS A 13 19.46 27.73 -20.19
N LEU A 14 19.63 27.90 -21.51
CA LEU A 14 18.66 27.44 -22.51
C LEU A 14 18.50 25.91 -22.50
N ALA A 15 19.60 25.17 -22.43
CA ALA A 15 19.56 23.70 -22.34
C ALA A 15 18.80 23.22 -21.10
N ARG A 16 19.01 23.90 -19.97
CA ARG A 16 18.31 23.59 -18.71
C ARG A 16 16.82 23.90 -18.79
N GLU A 17 16.44 25.06 -19.31
CA GLU A 17 15.03 25.45 -19.49
C GLU A 17 14.28 24.47 -20.41
N ARG A 18 14.94 24.01 -21.48
CA ARG A 18 14.40 22.98 -22.37
C ARG A 18 14.19 21.64 -21.64
N LEU A 19 15.21 21.19 -20.90
CA LEU A 19 15.13 19.93 -20.16
C LEU A 19 14.05 19.98 -19.08
N GLU A 20 13.92 21.10 -18.37
CA GLU A 20 12.87 21.32 -17.37
C GLU A 20 11.48 21.27 -18.03
N SER A 21 11.33 21.86 -19.23
CA SER A 21 10.07 21.82 -19.98
C SER A 21 9.71 20.41 -20.46
N GLU A 22 10.68 19.66 -20.99
CA GLU A 22 10.48 18.27 -21.41
C GLU A 22 10.12 17.36 -20.22
N LEU A 23 10.77 17.57 -19.07
CA LEU A 23 10.46 16.85 -17.85
C LEU A 23 9.03 17.14 -17.37
N GLN A 24 8.63 18.42 -17.36
CA GLN A 24 7.28 18.84 -16.99
C GLN A 24 6.23 18.21 -17.92
N TYR A 25 6.49 18.20 -19.23
CA TYR A 25 5.60 17.55 -20.20
C TYR A 25 5.40 16.08 -19.89
N ILE A 26 6.48 15.32 -19.65
CA ILE A 26 6.43 13.89 -19.32
C ILE A 26 5.70 13.65 -18.00
N LEU A 27 5.92 14.49 -16.98
CA LEU A 27 5.26 14.35 -15.68
C LEU A 27 3.75 14.57 -15.80
N ILE A 28 3.32 15.62 -16.50
CA ILE A 28 1.90 15.94 -16.69
C ILE A 28 1.18 14.84 -17.50
N HIS A 29 1.84 14.29 -18.52
CA HIS A 29 1.22 13.32 -19.45
C HIS A 29 1.53 11.87 -19.09
N ARG A 30 2.23 11.60 -17.98
CA ARG A 30 2.68 10.26 -17.60
C ARG A 30 1.56 9.23 -17.64
N ASP A 31 0.45 9.51 -16.97
CA ASP A 31 -0.65 8.54 -16.83
C ASP A 31 -1.33 8.27 -18.17
N GLN A 32 -1.41 9.29 -19.04
CA GLN A 32 -1.91 9.14 -20.40
C GLN A 32 -0.95 8.27 -21.24
N ILE A 33 0.36 8.54 -21.18
CA ILE A 33 1.39 7.76 -21.89
C ILE A 33 1.37 6.30 -21.44
N LEU A 34 1.31 6.05 -20.12
CA LEU A 34 1.26 4.69 -19.57
C LEU A 34 -0.02 3.96 -19.98
N THR A 35 -1.17 4.65 -19.95
CA THR A 35 -2.45 4.09 -20.39
C THR A 35 -2.42 3.76 -21.88
N GLU A 36 -1.85 4.62 -22.71
CA GLU A 36 -1.75 4.40 -24.15
C GLU A 36 -0.84 3.21 -24.48
N ILE A 37 0.35 3.15 -23.86
CA ILE A 37 1.31 2.06 -24.05
C ILE A 37 0.66 0.72 -23.66
N THR A 38 -0.03 0.67 -22.53
CA THR A 38 -0.59 -0.57 -22.00
C THR A 38 -1.84 -1.00 -22.75
N SER A 39 -2.67 -0.05 -23.18
CA SER A 39 -3.78 -0.31 -24.10
C SER A 39 -3.28 -0.93 -25.41
N LYS A 40 -2.26 -0.33 -26.04
CA LYS A 40 -1.64 -0.87 -27.25
C LYS A 40 -1.03 -2.25 -27.01
N ALA A 41 -0.32 -2.45 -25.90
CA ALA A 41 0.27 -3.74 -25.57
C ALA A 41 -0.80 -4.83 -25.37
N LYS A 42 -1.91 -4.50 -24.71
CA LYS A 42 -3.04 -5.40 -24.51
C LYS A 42 -3.74 -5.75 -25.83
N GLU A 43 -3.93 -4.76 -26.70
CA GLU A 43 -4.47 -4.97 -28.05
C GLU A 43 -3.59 -5.92 -28.87
N GLN A 44 -2.28 -5.67 -28.92
CA GLN A 44 -1.32 -6.52 -29.62
C GLN A 44 -1.29 -7.95 -29.05
N PHE A 45 -1.38 -8.10 -27.72
CA PHE A 45 -1.44 -9.39 -27.07
C PHE A 45 -2.71 -10.18 -27.45
N GLN A 46 -3.88 -9.52 -27.46
CA GLN A 46 -5.13 -10.16 -27.88
C GLN A 46 -5.12 -10.53 -29.36
N TYR A 47 -4.57 -9.66 -30.21
CA TYR A 47 -4.38 -9.95 -31.63
C TYR A 47 -3.52 -11.19 -31.86
N LEU A 48 -2.38 -11.29 -31.16
CA LEU A 48 -1.50 -12.47 -31.24
C LEU A 48 -2.21 -13.75 -30.76
N LYS A 49 -3.00 -13.66 -29.68
CA LYS A 49 -3.77 -14.78 -29.15
C LYS A 49 -4.85 -15.27 -30.14
N ASP A 50 -5.52 -14.35 -30.82
CA ASP A 50 -6.49 -14.69 -31.88
C ASP A 50 -5.82 -15.35 -33.08
N LEU A 51 -4.69 -14.81 -33.55
CA LEU A 51 -3.91 -15.40 -34.65
C LEU A 51 -3.51 -16.86 -34.35
N ILE A 52 -3.02 -17.13 -33.14
CA ILE A 52 -2.60 -18.48 -32.73
C ILE A 52 -3.81 -19.40 -32.59
N SER A 53 -4.92 -18.91 -32.06
CA SER A 53 -6.17 -19.68 -31.94
C SER A 53 -6.70 -20.08 -33.31
N ARG A 54 -6.64 -19.17 -34.29
CA ARG A 54 -6.99 -19.45 -35.70
C ARG A 54 -6.01 -20.43 -36.34
N ALA A 55 -4.71 -20.30 -36.10
CA ALA A 55 -3.72 -21.26 -36.61
C ALA A 55 -3.98 -22.67 -36.05
N LYS A 56 -4.31 -22.79 -34.75
CA LYS A 56 -4.66 -24.05 -34.09
C LYS A 56 -5.94 -24.66 -34.66
N SER A 57 -7.00 -23.86 -34.84
CA SER A 57 -8.23 -24.35 -35.47
C SER A 57 -7.95 -24.82 -36.90
N VAL A 58 -7.08 -24.09 -37.62
CA VAL A 58 -6.72 -24.45 -38.99
C VAL A 58 -6.03 -25.81 -39.08
N LEU A 59 -5.05 -26.03 -38.23
CA LEU A 59 -4.32 -27.30 -38.18
C LEU A 59 -5.19 -28.45 -37.65
N SER A 60 -6.23 -28.16 -36.86
CA SER A 60 -7.14 -29.21 -36.39
C SER A 60 -7.98 -29.81 -37.53
N TRP A 61 -8.46 -29.00 -38.48
CA TRP A 61 -9.29 -29.50 -39.60
C TRP A 61 -8.48 -30.16 -40.73
N SER A 62 -7.22 -29.77 -40.92
CA SER A 62 -6.37 -30.44 -41.91
C SER A 62 -5.84 -31.81 -41.47
N SER A 63 -6.00 -32.18 -40.18
CA SER A 63 -5.66 -33.52 -39.66
C SER A 63 -6.61 -34.63 -40.11
N THR A 64 -7.81 -34.28 -40.61
CA THR A 64 -8.84 -35.26 -40.99
C THR A 64 -8.58 -36.00 -42.32
N GLY A 65 -7.43 -35.83 -42.97
CA GLY A 65 -7.16 -36.46 -44.27
C GLY A 65 -5.71 -36.66 -44.71
N VAL A 66 -4.69 -36.21 -43.96
CA VAL A 66 -3.27 -36.40 -44.32
C VAL A 66 -2.45 -36.71 -43.07
N SER A 67 -2.17 -38.00 -42.82
CA SER A 67 -1.20 -38.46 -41.81
C SER A 67 0.21 -38.31 -42.36
N SER A 68 0.86 -37.21 -42.00
CA SER A 68 2.29 -36.99 -42.19
C SER A 68 2.86 -36.76 -40.79
N ASP A 69 3.86 -37.52 -40.35
CA ASP A 69 4.47 -37.37 -39.01
C ASP A 69 4.90 -35.92 -38.71
N ASN A 70 5.30 -35.17 -39.75
CA ASN A 70 5.66 -33.75 -39.66
C ASN A 70 4.47 -32.82 -39.31
N PHE A 71 3.24 -33.26 -39.54
CA PHE A 71 2.02 -32.50 -39.28
C PHE A 71 1.63 -32.57 -37.80
N ASP A 72 1.73 -33.77 -37.21
CA ASP A 72 1.45 -33.97 -35.79
C ASP A 72 2.48 -33.28 -34.90
N GLU A 73 3.77 -33.29 -35.28
CA GLU A 73 4.83 -32.56 -34.57
C GLU A 73 4.56 -31.04 -34.53
N LYS A 74 4.21 -30.44 -35.68
CA LYS A 74 3.88 -29.00 -35.76
C LYS A 74 2.61 -28.64 -34.98
N LYS A 75 1.63 -29.53 -34.93
CA LYS A 75 0.41 -29.37 -34.14
C LYS A 75 0.71 -29.35 -32.65
N ASP A 76 1.57 -30.24 -32.19
CA ASP A 76 2.03 -30.30 -30.80
C ASP A 76 2.84 -29.06 -30.40
N GLU A 77 3.75 -28.59 -31.27
CA GLU A 77 4.47 -27.34 -31.07
C GLU A 77 3.53 -26.15 -30.93
N LEU A 78 2.54 -26.02 -31.81
CA LEU A 78 1.55 -24.94 -31.73
C LEU A 78 0.67 -25.04 -30.50
N SER A 79 0.31 -26.25 -30.04
CA SER A 79 -0.43 -26.38 -28.78
C SER A 79 0.41 -25.88 -27.61
N LYS A 80 1.68 -26.30 -27.51
CA LYS A 80 2.59 -25.85 -26.45
C LYS A 80 2.77 -24.31 -26.45
N ILE A 81 2.89 -23.70 -27.63
CA ILE A 81 2.99 -22.23 -27.76
C ILE A 81 1.67 -21.56 -27.34
N SER A 82 0.53 -22.10 -27.78
CA SER A 82 -0.78 -21.57 -27.41
C SER A 82 -1.04 -21.66 -25.91
N ASP A 83 -0.67 -22.76 -25.27
CA ASP A 83 -0.88 -22.97 -23.84
C ASP A 83 0.00 -22.01 -23.03
N ARG A 84 1.27 -21.84 -23.41
CA ARG A 84 2.17 -20.84 -22.80
C ARG A 84 1.61 -19.41 -22.93
N ILE A 85 1.05 -19.04 -24.08
CA ILE A 85 0.50 -17.70 -24.28
C ILE A 85 -0.82 -17.50 -23.52
N ASN A 86 -1.60 -18.57 -23.34
CA ASN A 86 -2.80 -18.52 -22.50
C ASN A 86 -2.48 -18.32 -21.02
N ASP A 87 -1.36 -18.88 -20.55
CA ASP A 87 -0.87 -18.72 -19.18
C ASP A 87 -0.23 -17.35 -18.92
N LEU A 88 0.19 -16.64 -19.99
CA LEU A 88 0.68 -15.28 -19.87
C LEU A 88 -0.47 -14.33 -19.54
N LYS A 89 -0.32 -13.58 -18.44
CA LYS A 89 -1.20 -12.45 -18.15
C LYS A 89 -0.91 -11.32 -19.13
N PRO A 90 -1.94 -10.56 -19.56
CA PRO A 90 -1.73 -9.32 -20.30
C PRO A 90 -0.77 -8.42 -19.53
N PRO A 91 0.05 -7.61 -20.21
CA PRO A 91 0.92 -6.65 -19.55
C PRO A 91 0.04 -5.70 -18.72
N GLU A 92 0.09 -5.87 -17.40
CA GLU A 92 -0.48 -4.93 -16.45
C GLU A 92 0.49 -3.76 -16.32
N ILE A 93 -0.04 -2.54 -16.25
CA ILE A 93 0.78 -1.42 -15.81
C ILE A 93 1.18 -1.77 -14.38
N PRO A 94 2.46 -1.91 -14.02
CA PRO A 94 2.82 -1.68 -12.64
C PRO A 94 2.28 -0.28 -12.37
N ILE A 95 1.39 -0.16 -11.39
CA ILE A 95 1.02 1.15 -10.87
C ILE A 95 2.33 1.65 -10.26
N LEU A 96 3.18 2.21 -11.10
CA LEU A 96 4.21 3.12 -10.69
C LEU A 96 3.34 4.25 -10.19
N ASN A 97 3.09 4.24 -8.89
CA ASN A 97 2.29 5.24 -8.25
C ASN A 97 2.82 6.57 -8.74
N SER A 98 1.91 7.31 -9.37
CA SER A 98 2.20 8.51 -10.12
C SER A 98 3.22 9.33 -9.33
N ILE A 99 4.19 9.90 -10.05
CA ILE A 99 4.83 11.14 -9.57
C ILE A 99 3.71 12.20 -9.68
N THR A 100 2.61 12.01 -8.96
CA THR A 100 1.85 13.14 -8.45
C THR A 100 2.78 13.81 -7.49
N ASP A 101 2.92 15.12 -7.64
CA ASP A 101 3.60 15.98 -6.72
C ASP A 101 3.20 15.65 -5.29
N PHE A 102 3.99 14.82 -4.62
CA PHE A 102 3.79 14.60 -3.22
C PHE A 102 4.04 15.95 -2.56
N GLN A 103 3.01 16.47 -1.90
CA GLN A 103 3.14 17.64 -1.08
C GLN A 103 3.61 17.21 0.31
N ILE A 104 4.37 18.09 0.95
CA ILE A 104 4.72 17.90 2.35
C ILE A 104 3.40 17.86 3.14
N GLY A 105 3.15 16.75 3.83
CA GLY A 105 1.89 16.44 4.50
C GLY A 105 1.13 15.27 3.90
N ASP A 106 1.48 14.80 2.69
CA ASP A 106 0.78 13.68 2.05
C ASP A 106 1.08 12.36 2.73
N THR A 107 0.07 11.49 2.80
CA THR A 107 0.26 10.10 3.26
C THR A 107 0.76 9.26 2.10
N VAL A 108 1.96 8.74 2.27
CA VAL A 108 2.67 7.97 1.26
C VAL A 108 3.00 6.58 1.79
N SER A 109 2.86 5.56 0.95
CA SER A 109 3.26 4.20 1.23
C SER A 109 4.70 3.96 0.80
N ILE A 110 5.46 3.21 1.59
CA ILE A 110 6.86 2.87 1.37
C ILE A 110 6.92 1.39 0.97
N SER A 111 7.32 1.12 -0.26
CA SER A 111 7.26 -0.23 -0.84
C SER A 111 8.19 -1.24 -0.16
N ASP A 112 9.37 -0.81 0.30
CA ASP A 112 10.38 -1.70 0.92
C ASP A 112 9.91 -2.32 2.24
N ILE A 113 9.11 -1.58 3.01
CA ILE A 113 8.66 -1.97 4.35
C ILE A 113 7.14 -2.12 4.43
N ASN A 114 6.46 -2.07 3.28
CA ASN A 114 5.01 -2.16 3.14
C ASN A 114 4.25 -1.33 4.19
N THR A 115 4.70 -0.10 4.43
CA THR A 115 4.21 0.76 5.52
C THR A 115 3.94 2.16 5.00
N SER A 116 2.89 2.80 5.51
CA SER A 116 2.51 4.17 5.14
C SER A 116 2.92 5.20 6.20
N GLY A 117 3.26 6.41 5.77
CA GLY A 117 3.61 7.53 6.64
C GLY A 117 3.39 8.90 5.98
N ILE A 118 3.56 9.97 6.75
CA ILE A 118 3.36 11.34 6.32
C ILE A 118 4.65 11.91 5.76
N LEU A 119 4.64 12.37 4.52
CA LEU A 119 5.81 12.97 3.89
C LEU A 119 6.15 14.31 4.54
N LEU A 120 7.34 14.45 5.12
CA LEU A 120 7.81 15.65 5.80
C LEU A 120 8.68 16.53 4.91
N SER A 121 9.48 15.94 4.02
CA SER A 121 10.31 16.69 3.08
C SER A 121 10.72 15.84 1.89
N ILE A 122 11.02 16.51 0.78
CA ILE A 122 11.54 15.90 -0.45
C ILE A 122 12.84 16.60 -0.82
N ASP A 123 13.93 15.85 -0.83
CA ASP A 123 15.21 16.26 -1.38
C ASP A 123 15.23 15.93 -2.88
N LYS A 124 14.98 16.96 -3.70
CA LYS A 124 14.96 16.86 -5.16
C LYS A 124 16.36 16.60 -5.75
N THR A 125 17.41 16.97 -5.03
CA THR A 125 18.82 16.84 -5.46
C THR A 125 19.36 15.43 -5.29
N ASN A 126 19.05 14.77 -4.16
CA ASN A 126 19.49 13.41 -3.88
C ASN A 126 18.42 12.34 -4.15
N ALA A 127 17.28 12.72 -4.73
CA ALA A 127 16.12 11.85 -5.00
C ALA A 127 15.64 11.07 -3.75
N THR A 128 15.74 11.66 -2.56
CA THR A 128 15.31 11.06 -1.28
C THR A 128 14.22 11.89 -0.62
N ALA A 129 13.44 11.29 0.26
CA ALA A 129 12.37 11.94 0.99
C ALA A 129 12.37 11.50 2.46
N ILE A 130 11.92 12.38 3.36
CA ILE A 130 11.76 12.06 4.78
C ILE A 130 10.28 11.81 5.04
N VAL A 131 9.94 10.60 5.48
CA VAL A 131 8.56 10.18 5.78
C VAL A 131 8.43 9.90 7.27
N LYS A 132 7.42 10.47 7.91
CA LYS A 132 7.03 10.21 9.30
C LYS A 132 6.13 8.99 9.35
N VAL A 133 6.65 7.88 9.83
CA VAL A 133 5.90 6.65 10.07
C VAL A 133 5.69 6.54 11.57
N GLY A 134 4.45 6.75 12.03
CA GLY A 134 4.16 6.86 13.46
C GLY A 134 4.92 8.03 14.11
N ASN A 135 5.79 7.75 15.07
CA ASN A 135 6.65 8.74 15.75
C ASN A 135 8.06 8.86 15.16
N SER A 136 8.43 7.98 14.23
CA SER A 136 9.77 7.90 13.66
C SER A 136 9.86 8.59 12.30
N LYS A 137 11.01 9.21 11.99
CA LYS A 137 11.30 9.82 10.69
C LYS A 137 12.25 8.91 9.91
N LEU A 138 11.85 8.51 8.71
CA LEU A 138 12.63 7.61 7.85
C LEU A 138 13.05 8.33 6.57
N LYS A 139 14.32 8.19 6.19
CA LYS A 139 14.82 8.65 4.89
C LYS A 139 14.64 7.52 3.88
N VAL A 140 13.90 7.78 2.81
CA VAL A 140 13.53 6.79 1.79
C VAL A 140 13.77 7.33 0.39
N ASP A 141 14.16 6.47 -0.54
CA ASP A 141 14.33 6.89 -1.95
C ASP A 141 12.97 7.23 -2.55
N LYS A 142 12.88 8.32 -3.30
CA LYS A 142 11.64 8.80 -3.91
C LYS A 142 10.99 7.74 -4.82
N ALA A 143 11.79 6.87 -5.42
CA ALA A 143 11.32 5.77 -6.27
C ALA A 143 10.54 4.68 -5.50
N LYS A 144 10.70 4.62 -4.17
CA LYS A 144 10.09 3.61 -3.28
C LYS A 144 8.88 4.16 -2.53
N ILE A 145 8.46 5.37 -2.88
CA ILE A 145 7.35 6.08 -2.26
C ILE A 145 6.21 6.10 -3.25
N SER A 146 5.04 5.70 -2.79
CA SER A 146 3.81 5.67 -3.55
C SER A 146 2.69 6.43 -2.86
N ASN A 147 1.70 6.92 -3.61
CA ASN A 147 0.44 7.32 -2.98
C ASN A 147 -0.11 6.16 -2.15
N ALA A 148 -0.51 6.44 -0.92
CA ALA A 148 -1.38 5.51 -0.21
C ALA A 148 -2.72 5.52 -0.95
N ASP A 149 -2.90 4.54 -1.83
CA ASP A 149 -4.08 4.45 -2.70
C ASP A 149 -5.36 4.54 -1.85
N LYS A 150 -6.28 5.43 -2.23
CA LYS A 150 -7.63 5.56 -1.64
C LYS A 150 -8.54 4.39 -2.04
N ARG A 151 -8.00 3.24 -2.43
CA ARG A 151 -8.74 2.06 -2.87
C ARG A 151 -8.25 0.82 -2.15
N ILE A 152 -8.95 0.52 -1.06
CA ILE A 152 -9.05 -0.82 -0.51
C ILE A 152 -9.75 -1.69 -1.57
N PRO A 153 -9.27 -2.91 -1.89
CA PRO A 153 -10.07 -3.89 -2.60
C PRO A 153 -11.31 -4.22 -1.76
N ASN A 154 -12.48 -3.86 -2.29
CA ASN A 154 -13.76 -4.26 -1.73
C ASN A 154 -13.83 -5.80 -1.70
N THR A 155 -13.83 -6.38 -0.51
CA THR A 155 -14.52 -7.65 -0.25
C THR A 155 -15.68 -7.36 0.70
N SER A 156 -16.87 -7.26 0.08
CA SER A 156 -18.22 -7.48 0.60
C SER A 156 -18.64 -6.90 1.97
N ASN A 157 -19.52 -5.90 1.89
CA ASN A 157 -20.73 -5.72 2.68
C ASN A 157 -20.66 -5.91 4.20
N SER A 158 -20.35 -4.81 4.90
CA SER A 158 -21.19 -4.36 6.01
C SER A 158 -20.99 -2.85 6.14
N SER A 159 -22.08 -2.11 6.20
CA SER A 159 -22.14 -0.67 6.35
C SER A 159 -21.62 -0.24 7.73
N GLN A 160 -20.31 -0.31 7.96
CA GLN A 160 -19.70 0.34 9.11
C GLN A 160 -19.36 1.78 8.76
N LYS A 161 -20.17 2.68 9.33
CA LYS A 161 -19.88 4.11 9.41
C LYS A 161 -18.45 4.28 9.91
N TYR A 162 -17.54 4.69 9.04
CA TYR A 162 -16.24 5.21 9.45
C TYR A 162 -16.51 6.51 10.22
N THR A 163 -16.66 6.40 11.52
CA THR A 163 -16.48 7.54 12.41
C THR A 163 -15.01 7.92 12.25
N VAL A 164 -14.80 9.11 11.68
CA VAL A 164 -13.53 9.83 11.75
C VAL A 164 -12.99 9.65 13.16
N ARG A 165 -11.89 8.88 13.31
CA ARG A 165 -11.31 8.58 14.62
C ARG A 165 -10.82 9.91 15.20
N LYS A 166 -11.57 10.43 16.16
CA LYS A 166 -11.19 11.60 16.94
C LYS A 166 -9.79 11.33 17.52
N PRO A 167 -8.82 12.25 17.39
CA PRO A 167 -7.57 12.12 18.11
C PRO A 167 -7.89 11.94 19.60
N ILE A 168 -7.21 10.99 20.24
CA ILE A 168 -7.27 10.81 21.70
C ILE A 168 -6.86 12.15 22.30
N ASP A 169 -7.73 12.74 23.12
CA ASP A 169 -7.43 14.02 23.77
C ASP A 169 -6.17 13.83 24.65
N PRO A 170 -5.17 14.74 24.59
CA PRO A 170 -3.96 14.60 25.38
C PRO A 170 -4.33 14.56 26.87
N GLY A 171 -4.11 13.40 27.51
CA GLY A 171 -4.47 13.14 28.91
C GLY A 171 -5.60 12.12 29.13
N GLN A 172 -6.19 11.54 28.07
CA GLN A 172 -7.16 10.47 28.23
C GLN A 172 -6.47 9.17 28.69
N ASP A 173 -6.65 8.81 29.96
CA ASP A 173 -6.11 7.61 30.61
C ASP A 173 -7.08 6.42 30.60
N ILE A 174 -8.29 6.60 30.02
CA ILE A 174 -9.33 5.58 29.95
C ILE A 174 -9.77 5.33 28.49
N LEU A 175 -9.68 4.06 28.08
CA LEU A 175 -10.23 3.56 26.81
C LEU A 175 -11.49 2.73 27.07
N ASP A 176 -12.62 3.11 26.47
CA ASP A 176 -13.86 2.33 26.51
C ASP A 176 -14.08 1.60 25.18
N ILE A 177 -14.21 0.28 25.27
CA ILE A 177 -14.41 -0.65 24.14
C ILE A 177 -15.59 -1.58 24.39
N ARG A 178 -16.54 -1.18 25.26
CA ARG A 178 -17.76 -1.95 25.49
C ARG A 178 -18.56 -2.07 24.20
N GLY A 179 -18.90 -3.30 23.83
CA GLY A 179 -19.64 -3.59 22.61
C GLY A 179 -18.78 -3.68 21.34
N ASP A 180 -17.46 -3.51 21.44
CA ASP A 180 -16.56 -3.84 20.35
C ASP A 180 -16.32 -5.36 20.27
N ASP A 181 -16.20 -5.86 19.04
CA ASP A 181 -15.68 -7.21 18.79
C ASP A 181 -14.17 -7.26 19.00
N VAL A 182 -13.63 -8.46 19.27
CA VAL A 182 -12.21 -8.67 19.57
C VAL A 182 -11.31 -8.11 18.45
N GLU A 183 -11.67 -8.35 17.19
CA GLU A 183 -10.92 -7.87 16.01
C GLU A 183 -10.87 -6.35 15.90
N THR A 184 -11.89 -5.66 16.42
CA THR A 184 -11.95 -4.19 16.43
C THR A 184 -11.28 -3.60 17.67
N ALA A 185 -11.36 -4.30 18.81
CA ALA A 185 -10.83 -3.84 20.08
C ALA A 185 -9.30 -3.90 20.14
N LEU A 186 -8.66 -4.98 19.69
CA LEU A 186 -7.20 -5.13 19.80
C LEU A 186 -6.42 -3.99 19.12
N PRO A 187 -6.73 -3.58 17.87
CA PRO A 187 -6.06 -2.45 17.24
C PRO A 187 -6.29 -1.11 17.96
N LYS A 188 -7.45 -0.92 18.61
CA LYS A 188 -7.73 0.28 19.41
C LYS A 188 -6.87 0.32 20.67
N ILE A 189 -6.65 -0.83 21.30
CA ILE A 189 -5.81 -0.97 22.49
C ILE A 189 -4.36 -0.66 22.13
N ASP A 190 -3.83 -1.24 21.06
CA ASP A 190 -2.43 -1.01 20.65
C ASP A 190 -2.18 0.47 20.35
N PHE A 191 -3.09 1.12 19.63
CA PHE A 191 -3.01 2.55 19.36
C PHE A 191 -3.08 3.39 20.65
N PHE A 192 -3.97 3.03 21.57
CA PHE A 192 -4.15 3.70 22.85
C PHE A 192 -2.92 3.58 23.76
N LEU A 193 -2.30 2.41 23.87
CA LEU A 193 -1.09 2.20 24.68
C LEU A 193 0.09 3.01 24.13
N ASN A 194 0.27 3.04 22.80
CA ASN A 194 1.28 3.87 22.14
C ASN A 194 1.06 5.37 22.40
N ALA A 195 -0.19 5.82 22.30
CA ALA A 195 -0.55 7.20 22.59
C ALA A 195 -0.32 7.55 24.08
N ALA A 196 -0.64 6.64 25.00
CA ALA A 196 -0.45 6.84 26.42
C ALA A 196 1.04 7.03 26.79
N ILE A 197 1.92 6.18 26.26
CA ILE A 197 3.38 6.34 26.46
C ILE A 197 3.89 7.63 25.83
N THR A 198 3.45 7.96 24.60
CA THR A 198 3.86 9.20 23.92
C THR A 198 3.44 10.45 24.71
N ASN A 199 2.30 10.38 25.41
CA ASN A 199 1.79 11.44 26.28
C ASN A 199 2.35 11.39 27.72
N GLY A 200 3.31 10.49 28.01
CA GLY A 200 3.95 10.39 29.32
C GLY A 200 3.07 9.82 30.43
N LEU A 201 2.01 9.08 30.09
CA LEU A 201 1.18 8.40 31.08
C LEU A 201 1.89 7.13 31.58
N SER A 202 1.95 6.95 32.89
CA SER A 202 2.48 5.74 33.53
C SER A 202 1.42 4.66 33.75
N LYS A 203 0.15 5.03 33.69
CA LYS A 203 -0.99 4.17 34.03
C LYS A 203 -2.19 4.51 33.18
N VAL A 204 -2.88 3.48 32.69
CA VAL A 204 -4.13 3.60 31.93
C VAL A 204 -5.14 2.53 32.31
N THR A 205 -6.40 2.71 31.92
CA THR A 205 -7.50 1.77 32.19
C THR A 205 -8.28 1.47 30.92
N ILE A 206 -8.57 0.18 30.68
CA ILE A 206 -9.42 -0.27 29.57
C ILE A 206 -10.72 -0.81 30.14
N ILE A 207 -11.86 -0.27 29.68
CA ILE A 207 -13.20 -0.73 30.04
C ILE A 207 -13.71 -1.63 28.92
N HIS A 208 -13.75 -2.94 29.20
CA HIS A 208 -14.25 -3.97 28.27
C HIS A 208 -15.64 -4.51 28.66
N GLY A 209 -16.15 -4.12 29.83
CA GLY A 209 -17.42 -4.64 30.36
C GLY A 209 -17.30 -6.06 30.92
N LYS A 210 -18.38 -6.53 31.57
CA LYS A 210 -18.42 -7.86 32.22
C LYS A 210 -18.83 -8.94 31.23
N GLY A 211 -19.97 -8.75 30.56
CA GLY A 211 -20.46 -9.55 29.41
C GLY A 211 -20.25 -11.07 29.54
N THR A 212 -19.94 -11.71 28.41
CA THR A 212 -19.57 -13.13 28.32
C THR A 212 -18.09 -13.40 28.67
N GLY A 213 -17.31 -12.35 28.98
CA GLY A 213 -15.89 -12.45 29.31
C GLY A 213 -14.96 -12.77 28.14
N ILE A 214 -15.47 -12.90 26.90
CA ILE A 214 -14.65 -13.17 25.70
C ILE A 214 -13.65 -12.02 25.48
N LEU A 215 -14.15 -10.78 25.45
CA LEU A 215 -13.32 -9.59 25.26
C LEU A 215 -12.26 -9.46 26.36
N ARG A 216 -12.63 -9.70 27.63
CA ARG A 216 -11.71 -9.72 28.76
C ARG A 216 -10.57 -10.73 28.57
N LYS A 217 -10.88 -11.97 28.16
CA LYS A 217 -9.87 -13.03 27.97
C LYS A 217 -8.90 -12.66 26.86
N SER A 218 -9.42 -12.26 25.69
CA SER A 218 -8.59 -11.89 24.54
C SER A 218 -7.69 -10.69 24.82
N ILE A 219 -8.21 -9.68 25.54
CA ILE A 219 -7.41 -8.52 25.95
C ILE A 219 -6.28 -8.93 26.89
N ARG A 220 -6.57 -9.71 27.93
CA ARG A 220 -5.52 -10.13 28.87
C ARG A 220 -4.44 -10.97 28.22
N GLN A 221 -4.83 -11.84 27.30
CA GLN A 221 -3.88 -12.60 26.50
C GLN A 221 -3.00 -11.66 25.67
N ASN A 222 -3.58 -10.68 24.97
CA ASN A 222 -2.80 -9.69 24.21
C ASN A 222 -1.84 -8.89 25.10
N LEU A 223 -2.34 -8.38 26.23
CA LEU A 223 -1.55 -7.58 27.17
C LEU A 223 -0.40 -8.36 27.80
N SER A 224 -0.54 -9.67 28.00
CA SER A 224 0.51 -10.51 28.57
C SER A 224 1.76 -10.64 27.69
N SER A 225 1.60 -10.48 26.37
CA SER A 225 2.70 -10.50 25.39
C SER A 225 3.09 -9.12 24.89
N HIS A 226 2.46 -8.05 25.39
CA HIS A 226 2.58 -6.71 24.81
C HIS A 226 3.78 -5.95 25.40
N THR A 227 4.76 -5.56 24.56
CA THR A 227 6.03 -4.94 24.97
C THR A 227 5.89 -3.66 25.80
N LEU A 228 4.83 -2.89 25.56
CA LEU A 228 4.57 -1.63 26.26
C LEU A 228 3.90 -1.79 27.63
N VAL A 229 3.57 -3.02 28.04
CA VAL A 229 2.86 -3.32 29.28
C VAL A 229 3.84 -3.88 30.30
N GLY A 230 4.03 -3.15 31.40
CA GLY A 230 4.86 -3.63 32.51
C GLY A 230 4.07 -4.55 33.44
N LYS A 231 2.85 -4.17 33.77
CA LYS A 231 1.94 -4.96 34.61
C LYS A 231 0.50 -4.63 34.27
N PHE A 232 -0.41 -5.60 34.40
CA PHE A 232 -1.84 -5.33 34.31
C PHE A 232 -2.59 -6.05 35.42
N GLU A 233 -3.65 -5.43 35.92
CA GLU A 233 -4.47 -5.94 37.01
C GLU A 233 -5.96 -5.71 36.73
N PRO A 234 -6.84 -6.62 37.16
CA PRO A 234 -8.27 -6.36 37.16
C PRO A 234 -8.60 -5.12 38.00
N LYS A 235 -9.37 -4.20 37.44
CA LYS A 235 -9.94 -3.08 38.20
C LYS A 235 -11.31 -3.52 38.70
N LEU A 236 -11.40 -3.85 39.98
CA LEU A 236 -12.68 -4.12 40.62
C LEU A 236 -13.49 -2.83 40.70
N ASP A 237 -14.73 -2.85 40.20
CA ASP A 237 -15.69 -1.79 40.46
C ASP A 237 -16.19 -1.85 41.92
N SER A 238 -16.88 -0.80 42.38
CA SER A 238 -17.50 -0.74 43.70
C SER A 238 -18.57 -1.82 43.95
N SER A 239 -18.94 -2.58 42.92
CA SER A 239 -19.87 -3.71 42.96
C SER A 239 -19.15 -5.07 42.83
N GLY A 240 -17.82 -5.11 42.99
CA GLY A 240 -17.01 -6.33 43.01
C GLY A 240 -16.76 -6.98 41.65
N GLY A 241 -16.99 -6.29 40.53
CA GLY A 241 -16.88 -6.87 39.20
C GLY A 241 -15.59 -6.56 38.44
N ASP A 242 -15.20 -7.48 37.57
CA ASP A 242 -13.99 -7.43 36.73
C ASP A 242 -14.29 -6.92 35.31
N GLY A 243 -14.88 -5.72 35.23
CA GLY A 243 -15.33 -5.11 33.97
C GLY A 243 -14.30 -4.18 33.31
N ALA A 244 -13.17 -3.96 33.96
CA ALA A 244 -12.10 -3.11 33.48
C ALA A 244 -10.74 -3.69 33.87
N THR A 245 -9.73 -3.39 33.08
CA THR A 245 -8.34 -3.80 33.33
C THR A 245 -7.48 -2.55 33.41
N THR A 246 -6.75 -2.40 34.50
CA THR A 246 -5.76 -1.34 34.72
C THR A 246 -4.39 -1.83 34.28
N ILE A 247 -3.66 -0.97 33.58
CA ILE A 247 -2.36 -1.28 32.96
C ILE A 247 -1.34 -0.26 33.45
N ILE A 248 -0.19 -0.76 33.89
CA ILE A 248 1.02 0.01 34.18
C ILE A 248 1.93 -0.13 32.95
N LEU A 249 2.29 1.01 32.39
CA LEU A 249 3.14 1.11 31.20
C LEU A 249 4.61 1.07 31.60
N VAL A 250 5.45 0.56 30.68
CA VAL A 250 6.92 0.49 30.87
C VAL A 250 7.56 1.84 30.56
#